data_AF-A0A4P7Y3B5-F1
#
_entry.id   AF-A0A4P7Y3B5-F1
#
_cell.length_a   1.000
_cell.length_b   1.000
_cell.length_c   1.000
_cell.angle_alpha   90.00
_cell.angle_beta   90.00
_cell.angle_gamma   90.00
#
_symmetry.space_group_name_H-M   'P 1'
#
loop_
_entity.id
_entity.type
_entity.pdbx_description
1 polymer ?
#
loop_
_entity_poly.entity_id
_entity_poly.type
_entity_poly.pdbx_seq_one_letter_code
_entity_poly.pdbx_strand_id
1 'polypeptide(L)'
;MNRRVRGFSVLELLLALTLGLVLSLGFSQIAISARTTDASQQAAMLLQDDARFALGKLIQDIRLAGMFGCLATASIEGAPLAFDRPISWSATGDARSLTLVSAEVGEDGGKPDWTVLSDCSGSAHAYAGTPPPAVPGQIRFAIRQLTYTFEAGQLKVSTPSAPARAVLVDNVQAFEISFGVAAKPDSTPVVGYDPGPADNSLIRSVRIRLTLQDPDGLVKAQTWSVVAALRNRLG
;
A
#
# COMPACT_ATOMS: atom_id res chain seq x y z
N MET A 1 16.85 62.31 -52.44
CA MET A 1 16.53 60.99 -53.02
C MET A 1 15.45 60.33 -52.18
N ASN A 2 14.19 60.40 -52.61
CA ASN A 2 13.07 59.80 -51.87
C ASN A 2 12.83 58.39 -52.41
N ARG A 3 13.16 57.35 -51.62
CA ARG A 3 12.77 55.97 -51.95
C ARG A 3 11.25 55.86 -51.81
N ARG A 4 10.54 55.61 -52.92
CA ARG A 4 9.13 55.24 -52.86
C ARG A 4 9.02 53.88 -52.17
N VAL A 5 8.33 53.85 -51.03
CA VAL A 5 7.91 52.61 -50.38
C VAL A 5 6.89 51.94 -51.31
N ARG A 6 7.22 50.75 -51.85
CA ARG A 6 6.24 49.93 -52.57
C ARG A 6 5.26 49.36 -51.55
N GLY A 7 3.96 49.57 -51.78
CA GLY A 7 2.90 48.94 -50.99
C GLY A 7 2.79 47.44 -51.28
N PHE A 8 2.18 46.70 -50.37
CA PHE A 8 1.94 45.27 -50.52
C PHE A 8 0.85 44.98 -51.57
N SER A 9 1.04 43.91 -52.34
CA SER A 9 0.00 43.36 -53.19
C SER A 9 -1.10 42.73 -52.33
N VAL A 10 -2.36 42.77 -52.80
CA VAL A 10 -3.49 42.04 -52.17
C VAL A 10 -3.13 40.55 -52.03
N LEU A 11 -2.41 39.99 -53.00
CA LEU A 11 -1.97 38.59 -52.96
C LEU A 11 -0.94 38.33 -51.84
N GLU A 12 -0.03 39.27 -51.59
CA GLU A 12 0.95 39.17 -50.49
C GLU A 12 0.26 39.26 -49.13
N LEU A 13 -0.75 40.13 -48.99
CA LEU A 13 -1.57 40.23 -47.77
C LEU A 13 -2.34 38.93 -47.50
N LEU A 14 -3.00 38.38 -48.52
CA LEU A 14 -3.73 37.12 -48.40
C LEU A 14 -2.79 35.95 -48.07
N LEU A 15 -1.59 35.91 -48.67
CA LEU A 15 -0.58 34.89 -48.37
C LEU A 15 -0.09 35.01 -46.92
N ALA A 16 0.21 36.22 -46.44
CA ALA A 16 0.65 36.44 -45.07
C ALA A 16 -0.43 36.06 -44.04
N LEU A 17 -1.69 36.42 -44.29
CA LEU A 17 -2.82 36.08 -43.43
C LEU A 17 -3.06 34.57 -43.38
N THR A 18 -3.05 33.90 -44.54
CA THR A 18 -3.26 32.45 -44.61
C THR A 18 -2.16 31.68 -43.87
N LEU A 19 -0.88 32.05 -44.06
CA LEU A 19 0.23 31.46 -43.32
C LEU A 19 0.13 31.71 -41.81
N GLY A 20 -0.21 32.94 -41.40
CA GLY A 20 -0.43 33.28 -39.99
C GLY A 20 -1.54 32.45 -39.35
N LEU A 21 -2.64 32.22 -40.06
CA LEU A 21 -3.75 31.39 -39.60
C LEU A 21 -3.32 29.93 -39.44
N VAL A 22 -2.63 29.37 -40.43
CA VAL A 22 -2.15 27.98 -40.42
C VAL A 22 -1.19 27.75 -39.26
N LEU A 23 -0.24 28.67 -39.04
CA LEU A 23 0.70 28.59 -37.92
C LEU A 23 0.00 28.70 -36.55
N SER A 24 -0.95 29.63 -36.42
CA SER A 24 -1.72 29.79 -35.18
C SER A 24 -2.54 28.54 -34.84
N LEU A 25 -3.19 27.94 -35.84
CA LEU A 25 -3.91 26.67 -35.69
C LEU A 25 -2.97 25.53 -35.30
N GLY A 26 -1.82 25.40 -35.97
CA GLY A 26 -0.81 24.39 -35.65
C GLY A 26 -0.29 24.52 -34.22
N PHE A 27 0.07 25.74 -33.80
CA PHE A 27 0.51 26.01 -32.44
C PHE A 27 -0.57 25.70 -31.40
N SER A 28 -1.83 26.06 -31.68
CA SER A 28 -2.96 25.79 -30.79
C SER A 28 -3.15 24.29 -30.55
N GLN A 29 -3.04 23.46 -31.60
CA GLN A 29 -3.13 22.00 -31.48
C GLN A 29 -2.01 21.41 -30.63
N ILE A 30 -0.78 21.89 -30.80
CA ILE A 30 0.36 21.47 -29.97
C ILE A 30 0.12 21.87 -28.51
N ALA A 31 -0.35 23.09 -28.25
CA ALA A 31 -0.61 23.57 -26.90
C ALA A 31 -1.73 22.77 -26.21
N ILE A 32 -2.81 22.42 -26.91
CA ILE A 32 -3.90 21.58 -26.39
C ILE A 32 -3.39 20.16 -26.12
N SER A 33 -2.62 19.59 -27.05
CA SER A 33 -2.04 18.25 -26.89
C SER A 33 -1.06 18.18 -25.71
N ALA A 34 -0.26 19.24 -25.52
CA ALA A 34 0.66 19.34 -24.38
C ALA A 34 -0.10 19.41 -23.05
N ARG A 35 -1.16 20.23 -22.96
CA ARG A 35 -1.99 20.36 -21.75
C ARG A 35 -2.70 19.05 -21.39
N THR A 36 -3.27 18.37 -22.38
CA THR A 36 -3.95 17.08 -22.17
C THR A 36 -2.97 15.99 -21.74
N THR A 37 -1.78 15.97 -22.35
CA THR A 37 -0.70 15.06 -21.95
C THR A 37 -0.25 15.36 -20.52
N ASP A 38 0.01 16.62 -20.17
CA ASP A 38 0.44 17.02 -18.82
C ASP A 38 -0.59 16.63 -17.76
N ALA A 39 -1.89 16.86 -18.00
CA ALA A 39 -2.95 16.43 -17.10
C ALA A 39 -2.98 14.91 -16.91
N SER A 40 -2.82 14.13 -18.00
CA SER A 40 -2.75 12.66 -17.91
C SER A 40 -1.51 12.18 -17.15
N GLN A 41 -0.36 12.85 -17.30
CA GLN A 41 0.86 12.50 -16.58
C GLN A 41 0.71 12.80 -15.08
N GLN A 42 0.11 13.94 -14.73
CA GLN A 42 -0.18 14.30 -13.34
C GLN A 42 -1.12 13.30 -12.68
N ALA A 43 -2.21 12.91 -13.34
CA ALA A 43 -3.12 11.88 -12.83
C ALA A 43 -2.40 10.53 -12.64
N ALA A 44 -1.54 10.13 -13.58
CA ALA A 44 -0.77 8.89 -13.46
C ALA A 44 0.22 8.92 -12.28
N MET A 45 0.89 10.06 -12.07
CA MET A 45 1.80 10.24 -10.93
C MET A 45 1.07 10.14 -9.59
N LEU A 46 -0.12 10.75 -9.48
CA LEU A 46 -0.94 10.66 -8.27
C LEU A 46 -1.33 9.21 -7.95
N LEU A 47 -1.83 8.45 -8.94
CA LEU A 47 -2.15 7.04 -8.72
C LEU A 47 -0.92 6.22 -8.31
N GLN A 48 0.25 6.51 -8.88
CA GLN A 48 1.49 5.82 -8.52
C GLN A 48 1.93 6.14 -7.09
N ASP A 49 1.84 7.41 -6.65
CA ASP A 49 2.19 7.79 -5.28
C ASP A 49 1.23 7.18 -4.26
N ASP A 50 -0.07 7.15 -4.54
CA ASP A 50 -1.08 6.48 -3.72
C ASP A 50 -0.80 4.98 -3.60
N ALA A 51 -0.52 4.31 -4.73
CA ALA A 51 -0.15 2.91 -4.75
C ALA A 51 1.16 2.65 -3.97
N ARG A 52 2.18 3.50 -4.16
CA ARG A 52 3.46 3.40 -3.45
C ARG A 52 3.29 3.54 -1.95
N PHE A 53 2.46 4.48 -1.51
CA PHE A 53 2.14 4.69 -0.10
C PHE A 53 1.38 3.48 0.49
N ALA A 54 0.25 3.11 -0.11
CA ALA A 54 -0.60 2.04 0.40
C ALA A 54 0.11 0.68 0.43
N LEU A 55 0.78 0.30 -0.68
CA LEU A 55 1.52 -0.95 -0.78
C LEU A 55 2.78 -0.94 0.10
N GLY A 56 3.47 0.20 0.22
CA GLY A 56 4.62 0.35 1.11
C GLY A 56 4.25 0.07 2.57
N LYS A 57 3.13 0.66 3.03
CA LYS A 57 2.61 0.42 4.39
C LYS A 57 2.20 -1.04 4.60
N LEU A 58 1.48 -1.63 3.65
CA LEU A 58 1.09 -3.05 3.71
C LEU A 58 2.30 -3.99 3.77
N ILE A 59 3.33 -3.76 2.94
CA ILE A 59 4.55 -4.57 2.93
C ILE A 59 5.26 -4.50 4.27
N GLN A 60 5.35 -3.31 4.88
CA GLN A 60 6.00 -3.13 6.18
C GLN A 60 5.30 -3.96 7.25
N ASP A 61 3.97 -3.88 7.33
CA ASP A 61 3.19 -4.62 8.33
C ASP A 61 3.20 -6.14 8.06
N ILE A 62 3.13 -6.56 6.79
CA ILE A 62 3.21 -7.98 6.43
C ILE A 62 4.57 -8.57 6.84
N ARG A 63 5.67 -7.84 6.62
CA ARG A 63 7.03 -8.31 6.96
C ARG A 63 7.23 -8.51 8.46
N LEU A 64 6.46 -7.79 9.28
CA LEU A 64 6.54 -7.79 10.73
C LEU A 64 5.41 -8.57 11.39
N ALA A 65 4.49 -9.12 10.60
CA ALA A 65 3.40 -9.95 11.08
C ALA A 65 3.94 -11.18 11.82
N GLY A 66 3.48 -11.38 13.05
CA GLY A 66 3.91 -12.46 13.94
C GLY A 66 5.31 -12.29 14.52
N MET A 67 5.91 -11.10 14.44
CA MET A 67 7.12 -10.75 15.17
C MET A 67 6.69 -10.17 16.53
N PHE A 68 6.73 -10.98 17.60
CA PHE A 68 6.30 -10.55 18.94
C PHE A 68 7.44 -10.24 19.90
N GLY A 69 8.66 -10.19 19.40
CA GLY A 69 9.86 -10.01 20.18
C GLY A 69 10.96 -10.94 19.70
N CYS A 70 11.82 -11.33 20.63
CA CYS A 70 13.03 -12.11 20.40
C CYS A 70 12.88 -13.60 20.77
N LEU A 71 11.91 -13.95 21.61
CA LEU A 71 11.63 -15.33 22.01
C LEU A 71 10.48 -15.91 21.18
N ALA A 72 10.37 -17.24 21.16
CA ALA A 72 9.27 -17.93 20.50
C ALA A 72 7.92 -17.50 21.11
N THR A 73 6.87 -17.42 20.28
CA THR A 73 5.54 -17.03 20.74
C THR A 73 5.04 -17.89 21.90
N ALA A 74 5.34 -19.19 21.88
CA ALA A 74 4.96 -20.14 22.93
C ALA A 74 5.64 -19.88 24.30
N SER A 75 6.74 -19.11 24.33
CA SER A 75 7.42 -18.70 25.57
C SER A 75 7.00 -17.32 26.08
N ILE A 76 6.05 -16.65 25.42
CA ILE A 76 5.54 -15.36 25.86
C ILE A 76 4.37 -15.59 26.81
N GLU A 77 4.57 -15.33 28.09
CA GLU A 77 3.53 -15.42 29.10
C GLU A 77 2.46 -14.35 28.90
N GLY A 78 1.18 -14.72 29.05
CA GLY A 78 0.05 -13.80 28.84
C GLY A 78 -0.21 -13.43 27.37
N ALA A 79 0.39 -14.14 26.41
CA ALA A 79 0.13 -13.92 24.99
C ALA A 79 -1.37 -14.08 24.66
N PRO A 80 -1.98 -13.11 23.94
CA PRO A 80 -3.38 -13.22 23.51
C PRO A 80 -3.53 -14.23 22.37
N LEU A 81 -4.73 -14.79 22.19
CA LEU A 81 -5.05 -15.73 21.09
C LEU A 81 -4.75 -15.17 19.69
N ALA A 82 -4.73 -13.85 19.54
CA ALA A 82 -4.35 -13.19 18.29
C ALA A 82 -2.91 -13.54 17.86
N PHE A 83 -2.03 -13.89 18.79
CA PHE A 83 -0.64 -14.24 18.51
C PHE A 83 -0.51 -15.61 17.83
N ASP A 84 -1.45 -16.54 18.03
CA ASP A 84 -1.45 -17.85 17.37
C ASP A 84 -1.77 -17.74 15.87
N ARG A 85 -2.52 -16.68 15.50
CA ARG A 85 -2.96 -16.43 14.12
C ARG A 85 -2.60 -15.00 13.72
N PRO A 86 -1.29 -14.68 13.56
CA PRO A 86 -0.83 -13.33 13.27
C PRO A 86 -1.28 -12.81 11.90
N ILE A 87 -1.81 -13.69 11.04
CA ILE A 87 -2.34 -13.34 9.73
C ILE A 87 -3.66 -14.08 9.54
N SER A 88 -4.69 -13.33 9.21
CA SER A 88 -5.99 -13.87 8.82
C SER A 88 -6.60 -13.00 7.73
N TRP A 89 -7.47 -13.57 6.93
CA TRP A 89 -8.15 -12.88 5.85
C TRP A 89 -9.61 -13.31 5.80
N SER A 90 -10.44 -12.47 5.21
CA SER A 90 -11.83 -12.82 4.92
C SER A 90 -12.28 -12.18 3.61
N ALA A 91 -13.23 -12.85 2.95
CA ALA A 91 -13.88 -12.35 1.76
C ALA A 91 -15.39 -12.50 1.96
N THR A 92 -16.11 -11.38 1.99
CA THR A 92 -17.56 -11.35 2.19
C THR A 92 -18.19 -10.48 1.11
N GLY A 93 -18.89 -11.10 0.15
CA GLY A 93 -19.35 -10.39 -1.05
C GLY A 93 -18.17 -9.79 -1.81
N ASP A 94 -18.17 -8.48 -1.99
CA ASP A 94 -17.07 -7.73 -2.61
C ASP A 94 -16.03 -7.22 -1.61
N ALA A 95 -16.34 -7.29 -0.31
CA ALA A 95 -15.40 -6.87 0.72
C ALA A 95 -14.28 -7.89 0.87
N ARG A 96 -13.04 -7.40 1.00
CA ARG A 96 -11.85 -8.21 1.28
C ARG A 96 -11.18 -7.63 2.50
N SER A 97 -10.80 -8.47 3.46
CA SER A 97 -10.03 -8.02 4.61
C SER A 97 -8.78 -8.85 4.83
N LEU A 98 -7.72 -8.18 5.31
CA LEU A 98 -6.47 -8.76 5.76
C LEU A 98 -6.18 -8.21 7.17
N THR A 99 -6.19 -9.10 8.14
CA THR A 99 -5.85 -8.78 9.53
C THR A 99 -4.45 -9.29 9.84
N LEU A 100 -3.63 -8.40 10.37
CA LEU A 100 -2.23 -8.63 10.71
C LEU A 100 -2.01 -8.28 12.17
N VAL A 101 -1.35 -9.16 12.93
CA VAL A 101 -0.80 -8.85 14.25
C VAL A 101 0.69 -8.65 14.07
N SER A 102 1.14 -7.40 14.12
CA SER A 102 2.47 -6.97 13.70
C SER A 102 3.17 -6.22 14.82
N ALA A 103 4.50 -6.36 14.87
CA ALA A 103 5.32 -5.39 15.59
C ALA A 103 5.17 -4.00 14.95
N GLU A 104 5.21 -2.99 15.79
CA GLU A 104 5.24 -1.59 15.39
C GLU A 104 6.68 -1.12 15.15
N VAL A 105 6.87 -0.20 14.20
CA VAL A 105 8.17 0.43 13.93
C VAL A 105 8.03 1.92 14.15
N GLY A 106 8.80 2.46 15.08
CA GLY A 106 8.76 3.87 15.48
C GLY A 106 7.82 4.14 16.66
N GLU A 107 7.91 5.35 17.23
CA GLU A 107 7.05 5.81 18.33
C GLU A 107 5.77 6.52 17.84
N ASP A 108 5.64 6.75 16.53
CA ASP A 108 4.61 7.60 15.93
C ASP A 108 3.26 6.90 15.67
N GLY A 109 3.16 5.57 15.80
CA GLY A 109 1.94 4.84 15.45
C GLY A 109 0.86 4.85 16.53
N GLY A 110 1.07 5.55 17.65
CA GLY A 110 0.08 5.71 18.72
C GLY A 110 0.11 4.57 19.74
N LYS A 111 -0.97 4.40 20.51
CA LYS A 111 -0.98 3.39 21.59
C LYS A 111 -1.00 1.97 20.98
N PRO A 112 -0.05 1.08 21.33
CA PRO A 112 -0.09 -0.31 20.88
C PRO A 112 -1.24 -1.06 21.56
N ASP A 113 -1.72 -2.12 20.91
CA ASP A 113 -2.76 -2.97 21.51
C ASP A 113 -2.16 -3.86 22.61
N TRP A 114 -0.92 -4.33 22.38
CA TRP A 114 -0.12 -5.06 23.37
C TRP A 114 1.32 -4.57 23.40
N THR A 115 1.98 -4.71 24.54
CA THR A 115 3.43 -4.57 24.66
C THR A 115 4.01 -5.85 25.24
N VAL A 116 4.98 -6.44 24.55
CA VAL A 116 5.77 -7.55 25.08
C VAL A 116 7.02 -6.98 25.74
N LEU A 117 7.20 -7.28 27.02
CA LEU A 117 8.45 -7.04 27.76
C LEU A 117 9.27 -8.31 27.78
N SER A 118 10.51 -8.25 27.32
CA SER A 118 11.39 -9.41 27.31
C SER A 118 12.84 -9.04 27.54
N ASP A 119 13.59 -9.92 28.21
CA ASP A 119 15.04 -9.84 28.33
C ASP A 119 15.79 -10.52 27.17
N CYS A 120 15.06 -11.12 26.24
CA CYS A 120 15.58 -11.87 25.09
C CYS A 120 16.47 -13.08 25.43
N SER A 121 16.51 -13.50 26.69
CA SER A 121 17.31 -14.64 27.16
C SER A 121 16.45 -15.79 27.67
N GLY A 122 15.27 -15.50 28.22
CA GLY A 122 14.35 -16.52 28.71
C GLY A 122 13.03 -16.00 29.30
N SER A 123 12.91 -14.70 29.58
CA SER A 123 11.66 -14.11 30.09
C SER A 123 10.97 -13.28 29.00
N ALA A 124 9.67 -13.51 28.79
CA ALA A 124 8.82 -12.63 28.00
C ALA A 124 7.39 -12.61 28.56
N HIS A 125 6.82 -11.42 28.73
CA HIS A 125 5.42 -11.23 29.12
C HIS A 125 4.73 -10.24 28.19
N ALA A 126 3.55 -10.61 27.69
CA ALA A 126 2.66 -9.73 26.95
C ALA A 126 1.68 -9.03 27.89
N TYR A 127 1.57 -7.71 27.75
CA TYR A 127 0.60 -6.89 28.47
C TYR A 127 -0.35 -6.21 27.49
N ALA A 128 -1.66 -6.28 27.73
CA ALA A 128 -2.63 -5.48 27.00
C ALA A 128 -2.64 -4.04 27.54
N GLY A 129 -2.76 -3.06 26.64
CA GLY A 129 -2.84 -1.65 27.04
C GLY A 129 -1.52 -1.10 27.58
N THR A 130 -1.49 -0.66 28.84
CA THR A 130 -0.31 0.01 29.42
C THR A 130 0.52 -0.99 30.23
N PRO A 131 1.73 -1.35 29.77
CA PRO A 131 2.61 -2.28 30.49
C PRO A 131 3.22 -1.65 31.75
N PRO A 132 3.72 -2.46 32.70
CA PRO A 132 4.54 -1.94 33.79
C PRO A 132 5.83 -1.28 33.27
N PRO A 133 6.51 -0.47 34.10
CA PRO A 133 7.87 0.00 33.82
C PRO A 133 8.79 -1.19 33.51
N ALA A 134 9.56 -1.09 32.43
CA ALA A 134 10.57 -2.09 32.10
C ALA A 134 11.68 -2.01 33.14
N VAL A 135 12.09 -3.18 33.66
CA VAL A 135 13.26 -3.26 34.55
C VAL A 135 14.56 -3.30 33.73
N PRO A 136 15.72 -2.99 34.31
CA PRO A 136 17.00 -3.06 33.59
C PRO A 136 17.19 -4.43 32.91
N GLY A 137 17.54 -4.40 31.62
CA GLY A 137 17.70 -5.60 30.79
C GLY A 137 16.45 -6.00 29.98
N GLN A 138 15.27 -5.45 30.28
CA GLN A 138 14.08 -5.67 29.47
C GLN A 138 13.97 -4.69 28.30
N ILE A 139 13.51 -5.21 27.17
CA ILE A 139 13.20 -4.49 25.94
C ILE A 139 11.68 -4.49 25.73
N ARG A 140 11.15 -3.39 25.20
CA ARG A 140 9.74 -3.24 24.83
C ARG A 140 9.53 -3.54 23.36
N PHE A 141 8.60 -4.44 23.05
CA PHE A 141 8.10 -4.68 21.71
C PHE A 141 6.63 -4.27 21.65
N ALA A 142 6.35 -3.16 20.95
CA ALA A 142 4.99 -2.69 20.71
C ALA A 142 4.35 -3.54 19.62
N ILE A 143 3.19 -4.13 19.91
CA ILE A 143 2.45 -5.02 19.01
C ILE A 143 1.07 -4.44 18.77
N ARG A 144 0.63 -4.48 17.51
CA ARG A 144 -0.67 -3.98 17.08
C ARG A 144 -1.38 -4.96 16.16
N GLN A 145 -2.69 -5.01 16.28
CA GLN A 145 -3.56 -5.65 15.31
C GLN A 145 -4.08 -4.60 14.31
N LEU A 146 -3.73 -4.76 13.04
CA LEU A 146 -4.22 -3.93 11.94
C LEU A 146 -5.18 -4.75 11.09
N THR A 147 -6.31 -4.16 10.72
CA THR A 147 -7.26 -4.76 9.77
C THR A 147 -7.36 -3.85 8.56
N TYR A 148 -6.84 -4.33 7.43
CA TYR A 148 -7.03 -3.71 6.13
C TYR A 148 -8.33 -4.22 5.54
N THR A 149 -9.23 -3.32 5.16
CA THR A 149 -10.53 -3.67 4.57
C THR A 149 -10.71 -2.92 3.27
N PHE A 150 -10.87 -3.65 2.17
CA PHE A 150 -11.36 -3.12 0.91
C PHE A 150 -12.87 -3.27 0.86
N GLU A 151 -13.57 -2.16 0.67
CA GLU A 151 -15.02 -2.09 0.49
C GLU A 151 -15.40 -0.79 -0.21
N ALA A 152 -16.45 -0.79 -1.03
CA ALA A 152 -17.01 0.40 -1.65
C ALA A 152 -15.98 1.32 -2.34
N GLY A 153 -14.99 0.74 -3.03
CA GLY A 153 -13.97 1.50 -3.76
C GLY A 153 -12.86 2.11 -2.89
N GLN A 154 -12.79 1.77 -1.61
CA GLN A 154 -11.80 2.30 -0.68
C GLN A 154 -11.03 1.17 -0.01
N LEU A 155 -9.72 1.34 0.13
CA LEU A 155 -8.92 0.52 1.04
C LEU A 155 -8.77 1.29 2.35
N LYS A 156 -9.25 0.70 3.43
CA LYS A 156 -9.26 1.30 4.77
C LYS A 156 -8.41 0.49 5.73
N VAL A 157 -7.93 1.12 6.78
CA VAL A 157 -7.23 0.48 7.90
C VAL A 157 -7.93 0.84 9.21
N SER A 158 -8.04 -0.14 10.10
CA SER A 158 -8.54 0.04 11.46
C SER A 158 -7.72 -0.78 12.45
N THR A 159 -7.75 -0.38 13.71
CA THR A 159 -7.20 -1.16 14.83
C THR A 159 -8.31 -1.44 15.85
N PRO A 160 -8.16 -2.41 16.76
CA PRO A 160 -9.10 -2.59 17.86
C PRO A 160 -9.28 -1.32 18.71
N SER A 161 -8.19 -0.58 18.91
CA SER A 161 -8.14 0.68 19.66
C SER A 161 -8.72 1.89 18.90
N ALA A 162 -8.74 1.85 17.57
CA ALA A 162 -9.32 2.86 16.67
C ALA A 162 -10.19 2.14 15.61
N PRO A 163 -11.41 1.72 15.98
CA PRO A 163 -12.27 0.91 15.12
C PRO A 163 -12.88 1.71 13.95
N ALA A 164 -12.85 3.05 14.04
CA ALA A 164 -13.21 3.91 12.92
C ALA A 164 -12.22 3.66 11.77
N ARG A 165 -12.73 3.10 10.67
CA ARG A 165 -11.94 2.74 9.49
C ARG A 165 -11.39 4.01 8.82
N ALA A 166 -10.09 4.24 8.96
CA ALA A 166 -9.39 5.33 8.28
C ALA A 166 -9.14 4.93 6.82
N VAL A 167 -9.44 5.83 5.88
CA VAL A 167 -9.18 5.61 4.46
C VAL A 167 -7.68 5.70 4.21
N LEU A 168 -7.11 4.65 3.62
CA LEU A 168 -5.70 4.61 3.22
C LEU A 168 -5.51 5.06 1.77
N VAL A 169 -6.41 4.62 0.89
CA VAL A 169 -6.45 5.04 -0.52
C VAL A 169 -7.87 4.89 -1.05
N ASP A 170 -8.28 5.87 -1.87
CA ASP A 170 -9.56 5.94 -2.56
C ASP A 170 -9.45 5.44 -4.01
N ASN A 171 -10.60 5.34 -4.69
CA ASN A 171 -10.69 4.94 -6.09
C ASN A 171 -10.01 3.59 -6.38
N VAL A 172 -10.12 2.66 -5.43
CA VAL A 172 -9.64 1.30 -5.57
C VAL A 172 -10.64 0.50 -6.39
N GLN A 173 -10.26 0.10 -7.59
CA GLN A 173 -11.07 -0.75 -8.45
C GLN A 173 -11.01 -2.22 -8.03
N ALA A 174 -9.84 -2.70 -7.62
CA ALA A 174 -9.66 -4.07 -7.15
C ALA A 174 -8.54 -4.18 -6.11
N PHE A 175 -8.78 -5.01 -5.10
CA PHE A 175 -7.79 -5.38 -4.09
C PHE A 175 -7.80 -6.90 -3.93
N GLU A 176 -6.74 -7.55 -4.42
CA GLU A 176 -6.60 -9.00 -4.36
C GLU A 176 -5.47 -9.39 -3.41
N ILE A 177 -5.75 -10.40 -2.59
CA ILE A 177 -4.79 -11.01 -1.67
C ILE A 177 -4.59 -12.45 -2.12
N SER A 178 -3.33 -12.88 -2.19
CA SER A 178 -2.97 -14.29 -2.38
C SER A 178 -1.73 -14.63 -1.57
N PHE A 179 -1.60 -15.88 -1.19
CA PHE A 179 -0.59 -16.34 -0.24
C PHE A 179 0.35 -17.31 -0.91
N GLY A 180 1.65 -17.02 -0.88
CA GLY A 180 2.68 -17.95 -1.29
C GLY A 180 2.79 -19.05 -0.23
N VAL A 181 2.39 -20.26 -0.60
CA VAL A 181 2.36 -21.44 0.28
C VAL A 181 3.53 -22.36 0.02
N ALA A 182 4.07 -22.96 1.08
CA ALA A 182 5.07 -24.00 1.02
C ALA A 182 4.41 -25.39 0.91
N ALA A 183 5.18 -26.40 0.48
CA ALA A 183 4.66 -27.77 0.35
C ALA A 183 4.33 -28.41 1.71
N LYS A 184 5.06 -28.02 2.77
CA LYS A 184 4.94 -28.53 4.14
C LYS A 184 5.23 -27.42 5.17
N PRO A 185 4.75 -27.53 6.41
CA PRO A 185 4.95 -26.50 7.46
C PRO A 185 6.42 -26.16 7.76
N ASP A 186 7.35 -27.09 7.56
CA ASP A 186 8.78 -26.87 7.83
C ASP A 186 9.58 -26.46 6.57
N SER A 187 8.94 -26.46 5.40
CA SER A 187 9.59 -26.10 4.15
C SER A 187 9.56 -24.59 3.92
N THR A 188 10.67 -24.00 3.47
CA THR A 188 10.76 -22.57 3.16
C THR A 188 10.38 -22.20 1.72
N PRO A 189 10.59 -23.03 0.67
CA PRO A 189 10.27 -22.63 -0.70
C PRO A 189 8.76 -22.48 -0.93
N VAL A 190 8.37 -21.40 -1.60
CA VAL A 190 7.00 -21.21 -2.10
C VAL A 190 6.78 -22.09 -3.33
N VAL A 191 5.77 -22.95 -3.30
CA VAL A 191 5.41 -23.86 -4.40
C VAL A 191 4.21 -23.39 -5.21
N GLY A 192 3.44 -22.44 -4.69
CA GLY A 192 2.27 -21.90 -5.37
C GLY A 192 1.68 -20.71 -4.64
N TYR A 193 0.72 -20.04 -5.28
CA TYR A 193 -0.08 -18.97 -4.67
C TYR A 193 -1.53 -19.39 -4.55
N ASP A 194 -2.08 -19.28 -3.35
CA ASP A 194 -3.44 -19.64 -3.01
C ASP A 194 -4.19 -18.41 -2.46
N PRO A 195 -5.35 -18.01 -2.99
CA PRO A 195 -6.14 -16.89 -2.45
C PRO A 195 -6.74 -17.17 -1.06
N GLY A 196 -6.82 -18.43 -0.63
CA GLY A 196 -7.41 -18.80 0.65
C GLY A 196 -6.90 -20.14 1.18
N PRO A 197 -5.61 -20.23 1.57
CA PRO A 197 -5.04 -21.48 2.07
C PRO A 197 -5.73 -21.94 3.35
N ALA A 198 -6.14 -23.21 3.40
CA ALA A 198 -6.80 -23.78 4.57
C ALA A 198 -5.89 -23.85 5.81
N ASP A 199 -4.59 -24.01 5.61
CA ASP A 199 -3.59 -24.10 6.68
C ASP A 199 -2.69 -22.87 6.69
N ASN A 200 -2.84 -22.06 7.74
CA ASN A 200 -2.03 -20.87 7.96
C ASN A 200 -0.53 -21.19 8.10
N SER A 201 -0.16 -22.38 8.58
CA SER A 201 1.25 -22.76 8.82
C SER A 201 2.07 -22.85 7.53
N LEU A 202 1.41 -23.02 6.37
CA LEU A 202 2.05 -23.13 5.06
C LEU A 202 2.42 -21.77 4.46
N ILE A 203 1.87 -20.67 4.97
CA ILE A 203 2.07 -19.33 4.39
C ILE A 203 3.51 -18.87 4.62
N ARG A 204 4.19 -18.47 3.55
CA ARG A 204 5.55 -17.88 3.54
C ARG A 204 5.59 -16.46 3.03
N SER A 205 4.66 -16.09 2.15
CA SER A 205 4.56 -14.72 1.63
C SER A 205 3.12 -14.34 1.34
N VAL A 206 2.88 -13.03 1.29
CA VAL A 206 1.61 -12.45 0.86
C VAL A 206 1.88 -11.65 -0.40
N ARG A 207 1.11 -11.90 -1.45
CA ARG A 207 1.05 -11.10 -2.66
C ARG A 207 -0.20 -10.24 -2.61
N ILE A 208 0.01 -8.94 -2.79
CA ILE A 208 -1.06 -7.96 -2.92
C ILE A 208 -1.07 -7.49 -4.37
N ARG A 209 -2.26 -7.47 -4.99
CA ARG A 209 -2.51 -6.73 -6.23
C ARG A 209 -3.52 -5.63 -5.95
N LEU A 210 -3.13 -4.40 -6.27
CA LEU A 210 -3.94 -3.21 -6.07
C LEU A 210 -4.15 -2.55 -7.44
N THR A 211 -5.42 -2.40 -7.83
CA THR A 211 -5.82 -1.67 -9.03
C THR A 211 -6.48 -0.37 -8.62
N LEU A 212 -5.87 0.77 -9.01
CA LEU A 212 -6.46 2.09 -8.81
C LEU A 212 -7.00 2.62 -10.12
N GLN A 213 -8.09 3.37 -10.04
CA GLN A 213 -8.69 4.05 -11.19
C GLN A 213 -8.65 5.56 -10.98
N ASP A 214 -8.43 6.30 -12.06
CA ASP A 214 -8.56 7.74 -12.05
C ASP A 214 -10.06 8.12 -12.11
N PRO A 215 -10.60 8.87 -11.12
CA PRO A 215 -12.01 9.28 -11.13
C PRO A 215 -12.37 10.15 -12.34
N ASP A 216 -11.41 10.91 -12.89
CA ASP A 216 -11.63 11.79 -14.05
C ASP A 216 -11.41 11.09 -15.39
N GLY A 217 -10.94 9.84 -15.37
CA GLY A 217 -10.71 9.03 -16.58
C GLY A 217 -9.63 9.57 -17.52
N LEU A 218 -8.74 10.46 -17.04
CA LEU A 218 -7.57 10.96 -17.76
C LEU A 218 -6.53 9.86 -17.96
N VAL A 219 -6.52 8.86 -17.08
CA VAL A 219 -5.63 7.70 -17.13
C VAL A 219 -6.43 6.41 -16.94
N LYS A 220 -6.07 5.36 -17.70
CA LYS A 220 -6.66 4.02 -17.52
C LYS A 220 -6.32 3.49 -16.13
N ALA A 221 -7.19 2.64 -15.59
CA ALA A 221 -6.90 1.95 -14.35
C ALA A 221 -5.55 1.22 -14.43
N GLN A 222 -4.76 1.35 -13.37
CA GLN A 222 -3.41 0.80 -13.28
C GLN A 222 -3.35 -0.22 -12.14
N THR A 223 -2.65 -1.32 -12.37
CA THR A 223 -2.49 -2.40 -11.38
C THR A 223 -1.03 -2.53 -10.98
N TRP A 224 -0.79 -2.49 -9.67
CA TRP A 224 0.51 -2.77 -9.07
C TRP A 224 0.45 -4.08 -8.29
N SER A 225 1.56 -4.82 -8.30
CA SER A 225 1.70 -6.05 -7.54
C SER A 225 2.97 -6.02 -6.71
N VAL A 226 2.84 -6.43 -5.45
CA VAL A 226 3.97 -6.56 -4.52
C VAL A 226 3.88 -7.89 -3.80
N VAL A 227 5.03 -8.43 -3.40
CA VAL A 227 5.14 -9.64 -2.59
C VAL A 227 5.96 -9.32 -1.36
N ALA A 228 5.42 -9.63 -0.20
CA ALA A 228 6.10 -9.50 1.08
C ALA A 228 6.20 -10.89 1.73
N ALA A 229 7.42 -11.29 2.07
CA ALA A 229 7.65 -12.53 2.80
C ALA A 229 7.46 -12.34 4.30
N LEU A 230 6.98 -13.39 4.98
CA LEU A 230 6.78 -13.44 6.42
C LEU A 230 8.07 -13.83 7.10
N ARG A 231 8.79 -12.86 7.69
CA ARG A 231 10.16 -13.07 8.15
C ARG A 231 10.30 -14.13 9.24
N ASN A 232 9.31 -14.22 10.13
CA ASN A 232 9.28 -15.23 11.19
C ASN A 232 9.06 -16.68 10.68
N ARG A 233 8.89 -16.90 9.38
CA ARG A 233 8.59 -18.22 8.78
C ARG A 233 9.55 -18.62 7.67
N LEU A 234 10.66 -17.91 7.53
CA LEU A 234 11.66 -18.16 6.48
C LEU A 234 12.87 -18.99 6.94
N GLY A 235 12.90 -19.44 8.20
CA GLY A 235 14.02 -20.18 8.80
C GLY A 235 14.99 -19.27 9.53
#